data_AF-A0A969HHU1-F1
#
_entry.id   AF-A0A969HHU1-F1
#
_cell.length_a   1.000
_cell.length_b   1.000
_cell.length_c   1.000
_cell.angle_alpha   90.00
_cell.angle_beta   90.00
_cell.angle_gamma   90.00
#
_symmetry.space_group_name_H-M   'P 1'
#
loop_
_entity.id
_entity.type
_entity.pdbx_description
1 polymer ?
#
loop_
_entity_poly.entity_id
_entity_poly.type
_entity_poly.pdbx_seq_one_letter_code
_entity_poly.pdbx_strand_id
1 'polypeptide(L)'
;MHQDRQLKFYEEPEKMRNEVLEHLPLGTSIDQAQIFMKKNGFKCQIQKDSAYAESKANGESQVHKNRDFLYCDCSKSQKFLRKRWQIIFDYQENNIKEVVVNFGLIGP
;
A
#
# COMPACT_ATOMS: atom_id res chain seq x y z
N MET A 1 16.49 -5.32 19.47
CA MET A 1 16.55 -3.94 18.97
C MET A 1 16.29 -3.99 17.47
N HIS A 2 15.04 -3.89 17.03
CA HIS A 2 14.75 -3.74 15.61
C HIS A 2 14.96 -2.28 15.25
N GLN A 3 15.94 -2.00 14.39
CA GLN A 3 16.16 -0.66 13.84
C GLN A 3 14.85 -0.17 13.22
N ASP A 4 14.44 1.05 13.55
CA ASP A 4 13.44 1.84 12.83
C ASP A 4 13.94 2.08 11.39
N ARG A 5 13.87 1.06 10.54
CA ARG A 5 14.17 1.19 9.12
C ARG A 5 12.96 1.82 8.44
N GLN A 6 13.20 2.96 7.80
CA GLN A 6 12.23 3.57 6.91
C GLN A 6 12.03 2.69 5.67
N LEU A 7 10.80 2.74 5.17
CA LEU A 7 10.39 2.00 3.99
C LEU A 7 11.10 2.56 2.74
N LYS A 8 11.72 1.68 1.96
CA LYS A 8 12.26 2.05 0.65
C LYS A 8 11.14 2.09 -0.39
N PHE A 9 11.20 3.05 -1.31
CA PHE A 9 10.18 3.24 -2.33
C PHE A 9 10.64 2.63 -3.65
N TYR A 10 9.93 1.62 -4.14
CA TYR A 10 10.17 0.99 -5.44
C TYR A 10 9.03 1.33 -6.41
N GLU A 11 9.37 1.56 -7.68
CA GLU A 11 8.39 1.83 -8.74
C GLU A 11 7.75 0.55 -9.28
N GLU A 12 8.41 -0.59 -9.06
CA GLU A 12 7.90 -1.90 -9.42
C GLU A 12 6.97 -2.42 -8.30
N PRO A 13 5.67 -2.66 -8.58
CA PRO A 13 4.70 -3.03 -7.55
C PRO A 13 5.08 -4.24 -6.71
N GLU A 14 5.60 -5.31 -7.30
CA GLU A 14 6.02 -6.52 -6.58
C GLU A 14 7.19 -6.25 -5.63
N LYS A 15 8.19 -5.46 -6.04
CA LYS A 15 9.30 -5.08 -5.16
C LYS A 15 8.82 -4.21 -4.00
N MET A 16 7.92 -3.28 -4.27
CA MET A 16 7.33 -2.44 -3.24
C MET A 16 6.49 -3.27 -2.26
N ARG A 17 5.72 -4.23 -2.75
CA ARG A 17 4.96 -5.17 -1.92
C ARG A 17 5.87 -6.01 -1.03
N ASN A 18 6.97 -6.54 -1.57
CA ASN A 18 7.94 -7.30 -0.79
C ASN A 18 8.59 -6.45 0.30
N GLU A 19 8.99 -5.23 -0.01
CA GLU A 19 9.50 -4.29 1.01
C GLU A 19 8.45 -4.03 2.10
N VAL A 20 7.18 -3.81 1.75
CA VAL A 20 6.11 -3.66 2.75
C VAL A 20 5.99 -4.90 3.61
N LEU A 21 6.00 -6.10 3.03
CA LEU A 21 5.86 -7.37 3.75
C LEU A 21 7.06 -7.69 4.66
N GLU A 22 8.25 -7.18 4.36
CA GLU A 22 9.42 -7.31 5.25
C GLU A 22 9.21 -6.56 6.57
N HIS A 23 8.45 -5.45 6.58
CA HIS A 23 8.16 -4.65 7.78
C HIS A 23 6.79 -4.95 8.40
N LEU A 24 5.82 -5.28 7.55
CA LEU A 24 4.42 -5.55 7.90
C LEU A 24 4.02 -6.93 7.34
N PRO A 25 4.52 -8.02 7.94
CA PRO A 25 4.17 -9.37 7.50
C PRO A 25 2.66 -9.61 7.64
N LEU A 26 2.14 -10.57 6.86
CA LEU A 26 0.75 -10.99 6.97
C LEU A 26 0.42 -11.41 8.41
N GLY A 27 -0.79 -11.09 8.87
CA GLY A 27 -1.19 -11.23 10.27
C GLY A 27 -0.85 -10.03 11.15
N THR A 28 -0.09 -9.04 10.67
CA THR A 28 0.10 -7.77 11.40
C THR A 28 -1.24 -7.05 11.57
N SER A 29 -1.45 -6.40 12.71
CA SER A 29 -2.68 -5.63 12.94
C SER A 29 -2.77 -4.39 12.04
N ILE A 30 -3.99 -4.02 11.65
CA ILE A 30 -4.22 -2.84 10.82
C ILE A 30 -3.85 -1.54 11.52
N ASP A 31 -4.02 -1.47 12.84
CA ASP A 31 -3.61 -0.32 13.64
C ASP A 31 -2.10 -0.10 13.57
N GLN A 32 -1.32 -1.18 13.72
CA GLN A 32 0.14 -1.14 13.59
C GLN A 32 0.54 -0.78 12.15
N ALA A 33 -0.10 -1.37 11.15
CA ALA A 33 0.15 -1.06 9.75
C ALA A 33 -0.11 0.42 9.45
N GLN A 34 -1.23 0.97 9.94
CA GLN A 34 -1.59 2.37 9.74
C GLN A 34 -0.57 3.31 10.38
N ILE A 35 -0.13 3.03 11.61
CA ILE A 35 0.89 3.82 12.30
C ILE A 35 2.21 3.79 11.53
N PHE A 36 2.67 2.60 11.14
CA PHE A 36 3.93 2.44 10.41
C PHE A 36 3.90 3.17 9.07
N MET A 37 2.83 3.00 8.29
CA MET A 37 2.69 3.65 6.98
C MET A 37 2.61 5.17 7.09
N LYS A 38 1.87 5.70 8.07
CA LYS A 38 1.83 7.15 8.34
C LYS A 38 3.20 7.72 8.69
N LYS A 39 4.00 7.01 9.52
CA LYS A 39 5.38 7.40 9.82
C LYS A 39 6.27 7.45 8.57
N ASN A 40 5.96 6.66 7.55
CA ASN A 40 6.66 6.63 6.27
C ASN A 40 6.09 7.59 5.21
N GLY A 41 5.21 8.52 5.61
CA GLY A 41 4.68 9.58 4.75
C GLY A 41 3.47 9.20 3.91
N PHE A 42 2.82 8.06 4.20
CA PHE A 42 1.55 7.70 3.58
C PHE A 42 0.37 8.35 4.31
N LYS A 43 -0.64 8.76 3.55
CA LYS A 43 -1.96 9.11 4.04
C LYS A 43 -2.83 7.87 3.99
N CYS A 44 -3.29 7.39 5.15
CA CYS A 44 -4.03 6.14 5.25
C CYS A 44 -5.46 6.33 5.78
N GLN A 45 -6.42 5.67 5.14
CA GLN A 45 -7.84 5.69 5.46
C GLN A 45 -8.42 4.27 5.46
N ILE A 46 -9.23 3.94 6.47
CA ILE A 46 -9.98 2.68 6.49
C ILE A 46 -11.17 2.82 5.55
N GLN A 47 -11.34 1.84 4.68
CA GLN A 47 -12.48 1.68 3.79
C GLN A 47 -13.21 0.39 4.20
N LYS A 48 -14.54 0.45 4.29
CA LYS A 48 -15.38 -0.70 4.64
C LYS A 48 -16.37 -0.97 3.52
N ASP A 49 -16.65 -2.24 3.27
CA ASP A 49 -17.57 -2.72 2.21
C ASP A 49 -17.36 -1.97 0.88
N SER A 50 -16.10 -1.80 0.48
CA SER A 50 -15.72 -0.98 -0.66
C SER A 50 -15.03 -1.82 -1.73
N ALA A 51 -14.56 -1.17 -2.78
CA ALA A 51 -13.87 -1.80 -3.89
C ALA A 51 -12.58 -1.06 -4.24
N TYR A 52 -11.60 -1.81 -4.73
CA TYR A 52 -10.36 -1.27 -5.28
C TYR A 52 -9.94 -2.03 -6.54
N ALA A 53 -9.16 -1.37 -7.38
CA ALA A 53 -8.55 -1.97 -8.55
C ALA A 53 -7.08 -2.28 -8.25
N GLU A 54 -6.66 -3.46 -8.66
CA GLU A 54 -5.27 -3.91 -8.70
C GLU A 54 -4.80 -3.90 -10.15
N SER A 55 -3.70 -3.20 -10.43
CA SER A 55 -3.08 -3.19 -11.74
C SER A 55 -1.97 -4.23 -11.80
N LYS A 56 -2.14 -5.25 -12.65
CA LYS A 56 -1.17 -6.32 -12.83
C LYS A 56 -0.10 -5.93 -13.86
N ALA A 57 1.05 -6.58 -13.77
CA ALA A 57 2.19 -6.33 -14.65
C ALA A 57 1.89 -6.61 -16.14
N ASN A 58 0.92 -7.49 -16.44
CA ASN A 58 0.47 -7.78 -17.81
C ASN A 58 -0.49 -6.72 -18.39
N GLY A 59 -0.76 -5.63 -17.65
CA GLY A 59 -1.68 -4.57 -18.07
C GLY A 59 -3.15 -4.88 -17.76
N GLU A 60 -3.46 -6.06 -17.25
CA GLU A 60 -4.81 -6.38 -16.78
C GLU A 60 -5.08 -5.65 -15.45
N SER A 61 -6.35 -5.32 -15.24
CA SER A 61 -6.81 -4.80 -13.96
C SER A 61 -7.82 -5.75 -13.34
N GLN A 62 -7.59 -6.11 -12.08
CA GLN A 62 -8.51 -6.92 -11.30
C GLN A 62 -9.24 -6.02 -10.30
N VAL A 63 -10.57 -6.10 -10.27
CA VAL A 63 -11.38 -5.35 -9.32
C VAL A 63 -11.76 -6.26 -8.17
N HIS A 64 -11.37 -5.87 -6.95
CA HIS A 64 -11.77 -6.51 -5.71
C HIS A 64 -12.95 -5.72 -5.13
N LYS A 65 -14.05 -6.40 -4.79
CA LYS A 65 -15.31 -5.78 -4.32
C LYS A 65 -15.72 -6.33 -2.97
N ASN A 66 -16.52 -5.56 -2.24
CA ASN A 66 -17.08 -5.91 -0.93
C ASN A 66 -15.98 -6.29 0.07
N ARG A 67 -14.92 -5.47 0.12
CA ARG A 67 -13.74 -5.67 0.97
C ARG A 67 -13.65 -4.57 2.02
N ASP A 68 -13.16 -4.98 3.19
CA ASP A 68 -12.67 -4.09 4.24
C ASP A 68 -11.15 -3.98 4.08
N PHE A 69 -10.65 -2.75 3.92
CA PHE A 69 -9.23 -2.53 3.67
C PHE A 69 -8.72 -1.21 4.22
N LEU A 70 -7.44 -1.19 4.57
CA LEU A 70 -6.71 0.06 4.82
C LEU A 70 -6.09 0.52 3.51
N TYR A 71 -6.56 1.68 3.03
CA TYR A 71 -6.02 2.33 1.84
C TYR A 71 -4.97 3.35 2.23
N CYS A 72 -3.73 3.19 1.78
CA CYS A 72 -2.61 4.10 2.02
C CYS A 72 -2.09 4.68 0.71
N ASP A 73 -2.00 6.01 0.65
CA ASP A 73 -1.55 6.75 -0.52
C ASP A 73 -0.34 7.63 -0.20
N CYS A 74 0.69 7.58 -1.05
CA CYS A 74 1.81 8.49 -0.97
C CYS A 74 2.16 9.00 -2.36
N SER A 75 2.35 10.31 -2.49
CA SER A 75 2.82 10.94 -3.71
C SER A 75 4.15 11.66 -3.45
N LYS A 76 5.14 11.44 -4.31
CA LYS A 76 6.41 12.17 -4.29
C LYS A 76 6.61 12.89 -5.62
N SER A 77 7.02 14.15 -5.55
CA SER A 77 7.36 14.93 -6.75
C SER A 77 8.83 14.70 -7.09
N GLN A 78 9.12 14.40 -8.35
CA GLN A 78 10.48 14.35 -8.88
C GLN A 78 10.55 15.13 -10.19
N LYS A 79 11.14 16.32 -10.15
CA LYS A 79 11.13 17.30 -11.25
C LYS A 79 9.69 17.64 -11.67
N PHE A 80 9.33 17.41 -12.93
CA PHE A 80 8.02 17.71 -13.53
C PHE A 80 7.02 16.54 -13.44
N LEU A 81 7.42 15.39 -12.90
CA LEU A 81 6.57 14.22 -12.75
C LEU A 81 6.25 13.98 -11.28
N ARG A 82 5.00 13.62 -11.00
CA ARG A 82 4.59 13.14 -9.68
C ARG A 82 4.45 11.63 -9.73
N LYS A 83 5.12 10.95 -8.79
CA LYS A 83 5.05 9.51 -8.61
C LYS A 83 4.06 9.23 -7.49
N ARG A 84 3.20 8.23 -7.67
CA ARG A 84 2.16 7.85 -6.72
C ARG A 84 2.28 6.37 -6.40
N TRP A 85 2.29 6.06 -5.11
CA TRP A 85 2.23 4.73 -4.54
C TRP A 85 0.91 4.59 -3.81
N GLN A 86 0.18 3.52 -4.12
CA GLN A 86 -1.06 3.15 -3.45
C GLN A 86 -0.85 1.76 -2.88
N ILE A 87 -1.04 1.61 -1.58
CA ILE A 87 -0.92 0.34 -0.87
C ILE A 87 -2.26 0.05 -0.22
N ILE A 88 -2.82 -1.10 -0.54
CA ILE A 88 -4.08 -1.59 0.00
C ILE A 88 -3.76 -2.79 0.89
N PHE A 89 -4.16 -2.70 2.15
CA PHE A 89 -4.08 -3.82 3.08
C PHE A 89 -5.49 -4.37 3.29
N ASP A 90 -5.79 -5.48 2.64
CA ASP A 90 -7.00 -6.25 2.89
C ASP A 90 -6.86 -6.96 4.22
N TYR A 91 -7.89 -6.84 5.06
CA TYR A 91 -7.84 -7.37 6.41
C TYR A 91 -9.10 -8.12 6.79
N GLN A 92 -8.92 -9.02 7.75
CA GLN A 92 -10.00 -9.76 8.39
C GLN A 92 -9.67 -9.90 9.87
N GLU A 93 -10.66 -9.70 10.74
CA GLU A 93 -10.46 -9.74 12.20
C GLU A 93 -9.32 -8.80 12.66
N ASN A 94 -9.26 -7.60 12.09
CA ASN A 94 -8.24 -6.58 12.33
C ASN A 94 -6.80 -6.92 11.91
N ASN A 95 -6.59 -8.04 11.21
CA ASN A 95 -5.25 -8.50 10.79
C ASN A 95 -5.12 -8.54 9.27
N ILE A 96 -3.96 -8.12 8.76
CA ILE A 96 -3.66 -8.12 7.33
C ILE A 96 -3.72 -9.55 6.79
N LYS A 97 -4.48 -9.75 5.70
CA LYS A 97 -4.56 -11.01 4.95
C LYS A 97 -3.87 -10.90 3.60
N GLU A 98 -3.93 -9.73 2.98
CA GLU A 98 -3.35 -9.49 1.69
C GLU A 98 -2.85 -8.05 1.58
N VAL A 99 -1.80 -7.87 0.79
CA VAL A 99 -1.20 -6.56 0.49
C VAL A 99 -1.13 -6.43 -1.01
N VAL A 100 -1.82 -5.40 -1.52
CA VAL A 100 -1.80 -5.01 -2.93
C VAL A 100 -1.10 -3.67 -3.06
N VAL A 101 -0.27 -3.55 -4.10
CA VAL A 101 0.44 -2.30 -4.39
C VAL A 101 0.16 -1.90 -5.83
N ASN A 102 -0.19 -0.63 -6.02
CA ASN A 102 -0.18 0.01 -7.32
C ASN A 102 0.86 1.14 -7.34
N PHE A 103 1.50 1.30 -8.49
CA PHE A 103 2.39 2.42 -8.78
C PHE A 103 1.96 3.11 -10.07
N GLY A 104 2.05 4.44 -10.09
CA GLY A 104 1.79 5.19 -11.31
C GLY A 104 2.44 6.57 -11.31
N LEU A 105 2.63 7.08 -12.52
CA LEU A 105 2.93 8.50 -12.74
C LEU A 105 1.60 9.25 -12.81
N ILE A 106 1.48 10.30 -12.00
CA ILE A 106 0.38 11.26 -12.08
C ILE A 106 0.92 12.55 -12.72
N GLY A 107 0.13 13.12 -13.63
CA GLY A 107 0.48 14.34 -14.36
C GLY A 107 0.65 15.57 -13.45
N PRO A 108 1.10 16.70 -14.02
CA PRO A 108 1.17 17.99 -13.32
C PRO A 108 -0.16 18.38 -12.65
#